data_AF-A0A951JHR7-F1
#
_entry.id   AF-A0A951JHR7-F1
#
_cell.length_a   1.000
_cell.length_b   1.000
_cell.length_c   1.000
_cell.angle_alpha   90.00
_cell.angle_beta   90.00
_cell.angle_gamma   90.00
#
_symmetry.space_group_name_H-M   'P 1'
#
loop_
_entity.id
_entity.type
_entity.pdbx_description
1 polymer ?
#
loop_
_entity_poly.entity_id
_entity_poly.type
_entity_poly.pdbx_seq_one_letter_code
_entity_poly.pdbx_strand_id
1 'polypeptide(L)'
;MRILKTLALALLVALPARGAAQVGPVSPLPYPGWVPSDQVDPSITAAVTYDQAAGLWRYAYTVANGPAAAQDIWEVWFRLGGWARNALAPAGWSAVGDAEETFSITGPGIPGTSFMADLQAEYTGNFDPPSDYQIPPGQSLAGFVLESPFPPGYVRVYVQGYGAVPFPPNPENGDTIEANPVPHDTLNSQRVTSLGPSRYHGVMTRGTLNLEGAEGFLGFMNLAASGTVLRAPAPVALKFSVGGETVFPETFRAVLNGVDVTSWFHPGTAGGADRVAVLVLGTLPVQEGRNVLVTTLEGLLPGTTRRGIDEDVIQFDVVP
;
A
#
# COMPACT_ATOMS: atom_id res chain seq x y z
N MET A 1 -2.88 -38.83 0.34
CA MET A 1 -3.69 -37.61 0.16
C MET A 1 -2.76 -36.51 -0.33
N ARG A 2 -2.69 -36.25 -1.65
CA ARG A 2 -1.83 -35.21 -2.25
C ARG A 2 -2.66 -33.93 -2.34
N ILE A 3 -2.27 -32.89 -1.61
CA ILE A 3 -2.89 -31.57 -1.69
C ILE A 3 -2.43 -30.95 -3.01
N LEU A 4 -3.33 -30.83 -3.98
CA LEU A 4 -3.12 -30.04 -5.20
C LEU A 4 -2.99 -28.57 -4.76
N LYS A 5 -1.78 -28.00 -4.83
CA LYS A 5 -1.60 -26.54 -4.78
C LYS A 5 -2.02 -25.98 -6.13
N THR A 6 -3.25 -25.47 -6.22
CA THR A 6 -3.73 -24.74 -7.40
C THR A 6 -2.95 -23.43 -7.49
N LEU A 7 -1.96 -23.37 -8.38
CA LEU A 7 -1.26 -22.15 -8.73
C LEU A 7 -2.18 -21.36 -9.66
N ALA A 8 -2.86 -20.33 -9.15
CA ALA A 8 -3.61 -19.40 -9.98
C ALA A 8 -2.61 -18.49 -10.71
N LEU A 9 -2.45 -18.72 -12.01
CA LEU A 9 -1.65 -17.85 -12.88
C LEU A 9 -2.50 -16.62 -13.21
N ALA A 10 -2.33 -15.54 -12.45
CA ALA A 10 -2.95 -14.25 -12.75
C ALA A 10 -2.22 -13.60 -13.93
N LEU A 11 -2.88 -13.49 -15.07
CA LEU A 11 -2.41 -12.72 -16.21
C LEU A 11 -2.62 -11.23 -15.89
N LEU A 12 -1.56 -10.52 -15.52
CA LEU A 12 -1.60 -9.09 -15.24
C LEU A 12 -1.65 -8.32 -16.57
N VAL A 13 -2.82 -7.79 -16.94
CA VAL A 13 -2.92 -6.85 -18.06
C VAL A 13 -2.55 -5.46 -17.55
N ALA A 14 -1.37 -4.97 -17.91
CA ALA A 14 -0.96 -3.60 -17.63
C ALA A 14 -1.76 -2.63 -18.51
N LEU A 15 -2.74 -1.95 -17.95
CA LEU A 15 -3.38 -0.81 -18.61
C LEU A 15 -2.43 0.39 -18.60
N PRO A 16 -2.41 1.21 -19.66
CA PRO A 16 -1.61 2.44 -19.67
C PRO A 16 -2.15 3.37 -18.58
N ALA A 17 -1.34 3.64 -17.57
CA ALA A 17 -1.62 4.69 -16.60
C ALA A 17 -1.76 6.01 -17.37
N ARG A 18 -2.91 6.67 -17.25
CA ARG A 18 -3.03 8.08 -17.69
C ARG A 18 -2.01 8.87 -16.88
N GLY A 19 -1.11 9.57 -17.57
CA GLY A 19 -0.03 10.34 -16.96
C GLY A 19 -0.51 11.07 -15.73
N ALA A 20 0.07 10.73 -14.58
CA ALA A 20 -0.19 11.46 -13.36
C ALA A 20 0.27 12.90 -13.62
N ALA A 21 -0.67 13.85 -13.66
CA ALA A 21 -0.30 15.26 -13.68
C ALA A 21 0.66 15.49 -12.51
N GLN A 22 1.81 16.13 -12.76
CA GLN A 22 2.81 16.45 -11.74
C GLN A 22 2.12 16.88 -10.44
N VAL A 23 2.20 16.04 -9.41
CA VAL A 23 1.42 16.23 -8.19
C VAL A 23 2.21 17.14 -7.25
N GLY A 24 2.36 18.41 -7.64
CA GLY A 24 3.05 19.43 -6.86
C GLY A 24 3.54 20.58 -7.73
N PRO A 25 3.78 21.77 -7.16
CA PRO A 25 4.59 22.77 -7.83
C PRO A 25 5.98 22.16 -8.11
N VAL A 26 6.51 22.39 -9.31
CA VAL A 26 7.95 22.20 -9.59
C VAL A 26 8.70 22.80 -8.41
N SER A 27 9.59 22.02 -7.79
CA SER A 27 10.32 22.46 -6.60
C SER A 27 10.80 23.90 -6.77
N PRO A 28 10.46 24.80 -5.82
CA PRO A 28 10.68 26.23 -5.97
C PRO A 28 12.16 26.63 -5.80
N LEU A 29 13.09 25.68 -5.63
CA LEU A 29 14.49 25.94 -5.34
C LEU A 29 15.18 26.56 -6.56
N PRO A 30 15.50 27.87 -6.53
CA PRO A 30 16.15 28.55 -7.64
C PRO A 30 17.67 28.44 -7.45
N TYR A 31 18.21 27.23 -7.44
CA TYR A 31 19.65 27.03 -7.40
C TYR A 31 20.18 26.82 -8.81
N PRO A 32 21.09 27.68 -9.33
CA PRO A 32 21.63 27.54 -10.68
C PRO A 32 22.26 26.16 -10.89
N GLY A 33 21.81 25.45 -11.92
CA GLY A 33 22.26 24.11 -12.25
C GLY A 33 21.51 23.00 -11.53
N TRP A 34 20.66 23.30 -10.53
CA TRP A 34 19.81 22.32 -9.85
C TRP A 34 18.82 21.67 -10.81
N VAL A 35 18.82 20.34 -10.86
CA VAL A 35 17.86 19.54 -11.63
C VAL A 35 16.96 18.83 -10.62
N PRO A 36 15.65 19.14 -10.59
CA PRO A 36 14.70 18.40 -9.79
C PRO A 36 14.77 16.90 -10.04
N SER A 37 14.61 16.10 -9.00
CA SER A 37 14.43 14.63 -9.06
C SER A 37 12.97 14.24 -9.28
N ASP A 38 12.09 15.19 -9.63
CA ASP A 38 10.68 14.91 -9.88
C ASP A 38 10.35 14.73 -11.37
N GLN A 39 11.34 14.59 -12.27
CA GLN A 39 11.11 14.43 -13.71
C GLN A 39 10.99 12.97 -14.16
N VAL A 40 10.38 12.14 -13.31
CA VAL A 40 10.01 10.73 -13.55
C VAL A 40 8.52 10.60 -13.85
N ASP A 41 8.09 9.46 -14.40
CA ASP A 41 6.66 9.14 -14.62
C ASP A 41 6.33 7.76 -14.01
N PRO A 42 6.30 7.66 -12.68
CA PRO A 42 6.25 6.37 -12.01
C PRO A 42 4.86 5.72 -12.06
N SER A 43 4.85 4.40 -12.23
CA SER A 43 3.69 3.56 -11.95
C SER A 43 4.11 2.39 -11.06
N ILE A 44 3.38 2.17 -9.95
CA ILE A 44 3.70 1.11 -8.99
C ILE A 44 2.51 0.18 -8.87
N THR A 45 2.74 -1.10 -9.14
CA THR A 45 1.76 -2.16 -8.92
C THR A 45 2.20 -3.04 -7.75
N ALA A 46 1.23 -3.54 -6.98
CA ALA A 46 1.48 -4.40 -5.83
C ALA A 46 0.70 -5.71 -5.97
N ALA A 47 1.42 -6.83 -5.97
CA ALA A 47 0.83 -8.16 -5.76
C ALA A 47 0.83 -8.45 -4.25
N VAL A 48 -0.36 -8.64 -3.69
CA VAL A 48 -0.54 -8.86 -2.25
C VAL A 48 -1.00 -10.28 -1.99
N THR A 49 -0.31 -10.98 -1.09
CA THR A 49 -0.70 -12.31 -0.62
C THR A 49 -0.68 -12.39 0.90
N TYR A 50 -1.43 -13.33 1.47
CA TYR A 50 -1.43 -13.62 2.90
C TYR A 50 -0.88 -15.03 3.14
N ASP A 51 0.20 -15.13 3.92
CA ASP A 51 0.72 -16.39 4.44
C ASP A 51 0.04 -16.72 5.76
N GLN A 52 -0.88 -17.68 5.71
CA GLN A 52 -1.63 -18.13 6.89
C GLN A 52 -0.75 -18.80 7.95
N ALA A 53 0.34 -19.46 7.55
CA ALA A 53 1.23 -20.13 8.50
C ALA A 53 2.08 -19.13 9.26
N ALA A 54 2.56 -18.09 8.57
CA ALA A 54 3.36 -17.03 9.18
C ALA A 54 2.52 -15.92 9.84
N GLY A 55 1.22 -15.82 9.48
CA GLY A 55 0.36 -14.72 9.91
C GLY A 55 0.79 -13.38 9.32
N LEU A 56 1.23 -13.38 8.05
CA LEU A 56 1.81 -12.21 7.40
C LEU A 56 1.20 -11.92 6.05
N TRP A 57 1.09 -10.63 5.76
CA TRP A 57 0.90 -10.09 4.43
C TRP A 57 2.25 -9.90 3.75
N ARG A 58 2.32 -10.27 2.47
CA ARG A 58 3.48 -10.05 1.61
C ARG A 58 3.06 -9.12 0.47
N TYR A 59 3.86 -8.10 0.23
CA TYR A 59 3.65 -7.07 -0.78
C TYR A 59 4.81 -7.13 -1.76
N ALA A 60 4.56 -7.61 -2.98
CA ALA A 60 5.57 -7.66 -4.03
C ALA A 60 5.27 -6.58 -5.06
N TYR A 61 6.19 -5.63 -5.22
CA TYR A 61 6.01 -4.48 -6.10
C TYR A 61 6.74 -4.63 -7.42
N THR A 62 6.12 -4.05 -8.45
CA THR A 62 6.77 -3.71 -9.72
C THR A 62 6.72 -2.20 -9.87
N VAL A 63 7.87 -1.59 -10.09
CA VAL A 63 8.04 -0.15 -10.32
C VAL A 63 8.33 0.04 -11.81
N ALA A 64 7.54 0.88 -12.48
CA ALA A 64 7.75 1.24 -13.88
C ALA A 64 8.00 2.74 -13.99
N ASN A 65 8.83 3.13 -14.96
CA ASN A 65 9.04 4.50 -15.35
C ASN A 65 8.42 4.73 -16.73
N GLY A 66 7.55 5.72 -16.88
CA GLY A 66 6.87 6.00 -18.13
C GLY A 66 7.85 6.38 -19.25
N PRO A 67 7.52 6.10 -20.52
CA PRO A 67 8.40 6.41 -21.65
C PRO A 67 8.58 7.92 -21.89
N ALA A 68 7.76 8.76 -21.26
CA ALA A 68 7.85 10.22 -21.34
C ALA A 68 8.68 10.84 -20.21
N ALA A 69 9.20 10.03 -19.27
CA ALA A 69 10.06 10.51 -18.20
C ALA A 69 11.37 11.09 -18.76
N ALA A 70 11.89 12.12 -18.08
CA ALA A 70 13.17 12.75 -18.43
C ALA A 70 14.34 12.25 -17.56
N GLN A 71 14.04 11.45 -16.52
CA GLN A 71 15.01 10.89 -15.59
C GLN A 71 14.76 9.40 -15.37
N ASP A 72 15.84 8.68 -15.04
CA ASP A 72 15.78 7.30 -14.59
C ASP A 72 15.37 7.28 -13.11
N ILE A 73 14.49 6.36 -12.71
CA ILE A 73 14.15 6.20 -11.29
C ILE A 73 15.34 5.56 -10.57
N TRP A 74 15.78 6.18 -9.48
CA TRP A 74 16.87 5.66 -8.64
C TRP A 74 16.44 5.43 -7.19
N GLU A 75 15.34 6.04 -6.73
CA GLU A 75 14.84 5.86 -5.38
C GLU A 75 13.30 5.78 -5.34
N VAL A 76 12.80 4.89 -4.49
CA VAL A 76 11.37 4.66 -4.23
C VAL A 76 11.14 4.57 -2.72
N TRP A 77 10.42 5.53 -2.16
CA TRP A 77 10.12 5.60 -0.73
C TRP A 77 8.64 5.39 -0.43
N PHE A 78 8.34 4.39 0.37
CA PHE A 78 6.99 4.06 0.83
C PHE A 78 6.73 4.69 2.20
N ARG A 79 5.71 5.55 2.32
CA ARG A 79 5.18 5.99 3.62
C ARG A 79 4.05 5.08 4.06
N LEU A 80 4.35 4.18 4.99
CA LEU A 80 3.45 3.11 5.38
C LEU A 80 2.47 3.56 6.48
N GLY A 81 1.26 3.01 6.45
CA GLY A 81 0.26 3.22 7.51
C GLY A 81 0.37 2.19 8.64
N GLY A 82 1.12 1.12 8.43
CA GLY A 82 1.49 0.10 9.40
C GLY A 82 2.94 -0.31 9.15
N TRP A 83 3.58 -0.99 10.10
CA TRP A 83 5.00 -1.28 9.93
C TRP A 83 5.26 -2.46 8.99
N ALA A 84 6.41 -2.46 8.31
CA ALA A 84 6.91 -3.61 7.56
C ALA A 84 8.12 -4.27 8.27
N ARG A 85 8.39 -5.52 7.92
CA ARG A 85 9.61 -6.27 8.20
C ARG A 85 10.13 -6.90 6.91
N ASN A 86 11.39 -7.33 6.92
CA ASN A 86 12.01 -8.08 5.83
C ASN A 86 11.87 -7.39 4.46
N ALA A 87 12.31 -6.14 4.36
CA ALA A 87 12.38 -5.47 3.08
C ALA A 87 13.43 -6.16 2.19
N LEU A 88 13.02 -6.60 1.00
CA LEU A 88 13.91 -7.22 0.02
C LEU A 88 13.93 -6.35 -1.23
N ALA A 89 15.12 -6.08 -1.74
CA ALA A 89 15.34 -5.35 -2.97
C ALA A 89 15.76 -6.31 -4.10
N PRO A 90 15.49 -5.98 -5.37
CA PRO A 90 16.08 -6.68 -6.51
C PRO A 90 17.61 -6.47 -6.55
N ALA A 91 18.31 -7.24 -7.39
CA ALA A 91 19.76 -7.10 -7.54
C ALA A 91 20.14 -5.69 -8.01
N GLY A 92 21.20 -5.13 -7.41
CA GLY A 92 21.65 -3.76 -7.68
C GLY A 92 20.78 -2.68 -7.04
N TRP A 93 19.90 -3.06 -6.12
CA TRP A 93 19.15 -2.16 -5.27
C TRP A 93 19.36 -2.55 -3.80
N SER A 94 19.38 -1.54 -2.96
CA SER A 94 19.39 -1.67 -1.51
C SER A 94 18.02 -1.34 -0.94
N ALA A 95 17.58 -2.12 0.04
CA ALA A 95 16.43 -1.79 0.87
C ALA A 95 16.94 -1.07 2.12
N VAL A 96 16.67 0.23 2.20
CA VAL A 96 16.98 1.04 3.39
C VAL A 96 15.71 1.13 4.22
N GLY A 97 15.70 0.39 5.32
CA GLY A 97 14.71 0.67 6.36
C GLY A 97 15.15 1.92 7.11
N ASP A 98 14.26 2.89 7.29
CA ASP A 98 14.37 3.80 8.44
C ASP A 98 14.17 2.95 9.69
N ALA A 99 15.25 2.27 10.10
CA ALA A 99 15.32 1.69 11.43
C ALA A 99 15.54 2.86 12.39
N GLU A 100 14.45 3.46 12.87
CA GLU A 100 14.56 4.08 14.19
C GLU A 100 15.12 3.00 15.13
N GLU A 101 16.21 3.33 15.81
CA GLU A 101 17.22 2.45 16.45
C GLU A 101 16.71 1.48 17.54
N THR A 102 15.42 1.17 17.63
CA THR A 102 14.81 0.50 18.78
C THR A 102 13.95 -0.71 18.45
N PHE A 103 14.29 -1.56 17.47
CA PHE A 103 13.52 -2.80 17.23
C PHE A 103 13.36 -3.66 18.52
N SER A 104 12.11 -3.91 18.91
CA SER A 104 11.69 -4.73 20.05
C SER A 104 10.55 -5.63 19.59
N ILE A 105 10.49 -6.86 20.11
CA ILE A 105 9.39 -7.80 19.84
C ILE A 105 8.05 -7.32 20.44
N THR A 106 8.08 -6.27 21.26
CA THR A 106 6.95 -5.49 21.74
C THR A 106 6.87 -4.09 21.08
N GLY A 107 7.68 -3.80 20.05
CA GLY A 107 8.02 -2.46 19.55
C GLY A 107 8.19 -2.30 18.01
N PRO A 108 9.07 -1.38 17.55
CA PRO A 108 8.88 -0.52 16.39
C PRO A 108 9.16 -1.28 15.11
N GLY A 109 8.27 -1.10 14.16
CA GLY A 109 8.59 -1.45 12.79
C GLY A 109 8.70 -0.19 11.95
N ILE A 110 9.19 -0.40 10.74
CA ILE A 110 9.61 0.66 9.84
C ILE A 110 8.38 1.49 9.42
N PRO A 111 8.29 2.79 9.77
CA PRO A 111 7.18 3.65 9.36
C PRO A 111 7.29 4.04 7.87
N GLY A 112 8.47 3.93 7.28
CA GLY A 112 8.69 4.05 5.86
C GLY A 112 9.91 3.30 5.36
N THR A 113 9.80 2.65 4.20
CA THR A 113 10.91 1.89 3.60
C THR A 113 11.32 2.54 2.30
N SER A 114 12.61 2.82 2.14
CA SER A 114 13.19 3.27 0.88
C SER A 114 13.87 2.11 0.17
N PHE A 115 13.77 2.10 -1.16
CA PHE A 115 14.56 1.27 -2.03
C PHE A 115 15.38 2.19 -2.91
N MET A 116 16.69 1.99 -2.97
CA MET A 116 17.62 2.84 -3.70
C MET A 116 18.50 1.98 -4.62
N ALA A 117 18.71 2.44 -5.86
CA ALA A 117 19.65 1.80 -6.77
C ALA A 117 21.08 1.93 -6.21
N ASP A 118 21.84 0.83 -6.22
CA ASP A 118 23.21 0.82 -5.73
C ASP A 118 24.08 1.69 -6.64
N LEU A 119 24.63 2.76 -6.09
CA LEU A 119 25.53 3.66 -6.81
C LEU A 119 26.90 3.01 -6.95
N GLN A 120 27.61 3.27 -8.06
CA GLN A 120 28.94 2.72 -8.26
C GLN A 120 29.90 3.24 -7.17
N ALA A 121 30.72 2.36 -6.60
CA ALA A 121 31.56 2.63 -5.42
C ALA A 121 32.65 3.71 -5.63
N GLU A 122 32.86 4.17 -6.87
CA GLU A 122 33.83 5.19 -7.19
C GLU A 122 33.24 6.59 -7.01
N TYR A 123 33.10 6.99 -5.74
CA TYR A 123 32.82 8.38 -5.35
C TYR A 123 34.02 9.26 -5.77
N THR A 124 34.01 9.74 -7.01
CA THR A 124 35.07 10.58 -7.58
C THR A 124 34.68 12.05 -7.53
N GLY A 125 34.47 12.57 -6.32
CA GLY A 125 34.11 13.98 -6.06
C GLY A 125 32.70 14.17 -5.51
N ASN A 126 32.09 15.35 -5.70
CA ASN A 126 30.76 15.70 -5.16
C ASN A 126 29.57 15.10 -5.95
N PHE A 127 29.84 14.13 -6.83
CA PHE A 127 28.86 13.57 -7.74
C PHE A 127 28.90 12.06 -7.65
N ASP A 128 27.76 11.47 -7.28
CA ASP A 128 27.54 10.07 -7.51
C ASP A 128 27.37 9.86 -9.01
N PRO A 129 28.11 8.97 -9.68
CA PRO A 129 27.83 8.61 -11.06
C PRO A 129 26.47 7.88 -11.16
N PRO A 130 25.80 7.91 -12.32
CA PRO A 130 24.58 7.14 -12.52
C PRO A 130 24.84 5.65 -12.31
N SER A 131 23.86 4.95 -11.76
CA SER A 131 23.92 3.51 -11.58
C SER A 131 23.34 2.77 -12.77
N ASP A 132 23.97 1.67 -13.18
CA ASP A 132 23.44 0.77 -14.22
C ASP A 132 22.14 0.06 -13.80
N TYR A 133 21.76 0.17 -12.52
CA TYR A 133 20.57 -0.48 -11.94
C TYR A 133 19.36 0.44 -11.84
N GLN A 134 19.47 1.72 -12.22
CA GLN A 134 18.33 2.64 -12.28
C GLN A 134 17.24 2.12 -13.23
N ILE A 135 16.01 2.65 -13.15
CA ILE A 135 14.91 2.25 -14.04
C ILE A 135 14.73 3.34 -15.12
N PRO A 136 15.21 3.12 -16.36
CA PRO A 136 15.13 4.11 -17.42
C PRO A 136 13.69 4.37 -17.87
N PRO A 137 13.42 5.51 -18.54
CA PRO A 137 12.14 5.77 -19.19
C PRO A 137 11.68 4.60 -20.08
N GLY A 138 10.45 4.16 -19.87
CA GLY A 138 9.83 3.03 -20.58
C GLY A 138 10.18 1.64 -20.03
N GLN A 139 10.98 1.55 -18.97
CA GLN A 139 11.35 0.27 -18.34
C GLN A 139 10.58 0.03 -17.04
N SER A 140 10.61 -1.23 -16.57
CA SER A 140 10.04 -1.63 -15.29
C SER A 140 10.93 -2.64 -14.58
N LEU A 141 10.95 -2.58 -13.26
CA LEU A 141 11.69 -3.49 -12.39
C LEU A 141 10.76 -4.08 -11.31
N ALA A 142 10.78 -5.40 -11.19
CA ALA A 142 10.08 -6.14 -10.14
C ALA A 142 11.07 -6.66 -9.10
N GLY A 143 10.56 -7.11 -7.95
CA GLY A 143 11.37 -7.77 -6.93
C GLY A 143 11.54 -6.97 -5.64
N PHE A 144 10.93 -5.79 -5.56
CA PHE A 144 10.79 -5.05 -4.31
C PHE A 144 9.73 -5.74 -3.43
N VAL A 145 10.09 -6.11 -2.20
CA VAL A 145 9.18 -6.86 -1.33
C VAL A 145 9.16 -6.29 0.07
N LEU A 146 7.97 -6.20 0.65
CA LEU A 146 7.74 -5.97 2.08
C LEU A 146 6.92 -7.12 2.67
N GLU A 147 7.17 -7.45 3.93
CA GLU A 147 6.31 -8.33 4.73
C GLU A 147 5.75 -7.56 5.92
N SER A 148 4.54 -7.86 6.36
CA SER A 148 3.94 -7.15 7.48
C SER A 148 2.82 -7.96 8.12
N PRO A 149 2.61 -7.88 9.44
CA PRO A 149 1.36 -8.36 10.02
C PRO A 149 0.18 -7.45 9.64
N PHE A 150 0.43 -6.19 9.25
CA PHE A 150 -0.61 -5.23 8.88
C PHE A 150 -1.21 -5.58 7.53
N PRO A 151 -2.55 -5.52 7.42
CA PRO A 151 -3.24 -5.76 6.18
C PRO A 151 -2.98 -4.65 5.14
N PRO A 152 -3.30 -4.93 3.87
CA PRO A 152 -3.16 -3.97 2.79
C PRO A 152 -4.13 -2.80 2.96
N GLY A 153 -3.63 -1.60 2.71
CA GLY A 153 -4.40 -0.37 2.51
C GLY A 153 -3.63 0.58 1.60
N TYR A 154 -4.25 1.70 1.20
CA TYR A 154 -3.57 2.66 0.33
C TYR A 154 -2.48 3.41 1.09
N VAL A 155 -1.26 3.37 0.56
CA VAL A 155 -0.09 4.09 1.07
C VAL A 155 0.42 5.07 0.03
N ARG A 156 1.08 6.13 0.51
CA ARG A 156 1.74 7.09 -0.38
C ARG A 156 3.13 6.58 -0.71
N VAL A 157 3.51 6.68 -1.98
CA VAL A 157 4.85 6.37 -2.44
C VAL A 157 5.43 7.58 -3.13
N TYR A 158 6.69 7.89 -2.83
CA TYR A 158 7.46 8.97 -3.39
C TYR A 158 8.56 8.37 -4.25
N VAL A 159 8.69 8.84 -5.48
CA VAL A 159 9.65 8.31 -6.44
C VAL A 159 10.52 9.42 -6.96
N GLN A 160 11.83 9.21 -6.91
CA GLN A 160 12.81 10.18 -7.35
C GLN A 160 13.54 9.69 -8.59
N GLY A 161 13.75 10.64 -9.51
CA GLY A 161 14.62 10.55 -10.65
C GLY A 161 16.06 10.89 -10.28
N TYR A 162 17.00 10.26 -10.97
CA TYR A 162 18.40 10.54 -10.76
C TYR A 162 18.71 11.97 -11.25
N GLY A 163 19.31 12.77 -10.37
CA GLY A 163 19.80 14.11 -10.66
C GLY A 163 21.31 14.13 -10.47
N ALA A 164 22.07 14.32 -11.55
CA ALA A 164 23.54 14.33 -11.54
C ALA A 164 24.16 15.58 -10.87
N VAL A 165 23.44 16.23 -9.97
CA VAL A 165 23.65 17.64 -9.66
C VAL A 165 23.82 17.83 -8.16
N PRO A 166 24.81 18.67 -7.77
CA PRO A 166 25.42 18.55 -6.47
C PRO A 166 24.41 19.00 -5.43
N PHE A 167 24.39 18.28 -4.31
CA PHE A 167 23.81 18.77 -3.07
C PHE A 167 24.10 20.27 -2.95
N PRO A 168 23.11 21.12 -2.56
CA PRO A 168 23.35 22.55 -2.39
C PRO A 168 24.67 22.72 -1.63
N PRO A 169 25.63 23.53 -2.10
CA PRO A 169 26.86 23.73 -1.36
C PRO A 169 26.47 24.14 0.05
N ASN A 170 26.89 23.35 1.05
CA ASN A 170 26.62 23.66 2.44
C ASN A 170 27.18 25.07 2.71
N PRO A 171 26.33 26.09 2.94
CA PRO A 171 26.81 27.46 3.04
C PRO A 171 27.60 27.70 4.34
N GLU A 172 27.56 26.76 5.29
CA GLU A 172 28.10 26.94 6.63
C GLU A 172 29.06 25.80 7.00
N ASN A 173 30.15 25.68 6.22
CA ASN A 173 31.53 25.72 6.70
C ASN A 173 32.49 25.05 5.69
N GLY A 174 33.73 25.51 5.67
CA GLY A 174 34.81 24.51 5.65
C GLY A 174 34.87 23.82 7.02
N ASP A 175 33.95 22.87 7.32
CA ASP A 175 33.80 22.06 8.56
C ASP A 175 32.66 22.38 9.58
N THR A 176 31.39 22.16 9.23
CA THR A 176 30.25 21.72 10.08
C THR A 176 29.11 21.38 9.12
N ILE A 177 28.90 20.09 8.93
CA ILE A 177 27.75 19.56 8.19
C ILE A 177 26.54 19.73 9.10
N GLU A 178 26.00 20.95 9.23
CA GLU A 178 24.60 21.07 9.60
C GLU A 178 23.78 20.65 8.38
N ALA A 179 22.87 19.71 8.63
CA ALA A 179 22.10 18.98 7.65
C ALA A 179 21.53 19.93 6.59
N ASN A 180 22.16 19.89 5.41
CA ASN A 180 21.58 20.40 4.19
C ASN A 180 20.14 19.91 4.16
N PRO A 181 19.11 20.77 4.05
CA PRO A 181 17.76 20.28 3.91
C PRO A 181 17.69 19.64 2.52
N VAL A 182 18.09 18.36 2.44
CA VAL A 182 17.68 17.47 1.37
C VAL A 182 16.19 17.74 1.24
N PRO A 183 15.72 18.26 0.10
CA PRO A 183 14.36 18.71 -0.01
C PRO A 183 13.47 17.56 0.41
N HIS A 184 12.72 17.76 1.49
CA HIS A 184 11.87 16.72 2.08
C HIS A 184 11.12 16.02 0.95
N ASP A 185 11.07 14.69 0.91
CA ASP A 185 10.76 13.93 -0.31
C ASP A 185 9.41 14.27 -0.94
N THR A 186 8.54 14.97 -0.22
CA THR A 186 7.31 15.57 -0.76
C THR A 186 7.53 16.75 -1.73
N LEU A 187 8.75 17.28 -1.85
CA LEU A 187 9.09 18.47 -2.65
C LEU A 187 9.97 18.14 -3.86
N ASN A 188 10.65 17.00 -3.87
CA ASN A 188 11.59 16.59 -4.92
C ASN A 188 11.30 15.18 -5.45
N SER A 189 10.05 14.73 -5.36
CA SER A 189 9.63 13.42 -5.84
C SER A 189 8.29 13.50 -6.54
N GLN A 190 8.04 12.56 -7.46
CA GLN A 190 6.68 12.28 -7.89
C GLN A 190 5.96 11.47 -6.82
N ARG A 191 4.71 11.85 -6.54
CA ARG A 191 3.86 11.15 -5.57
C ARG A 191 2.86 10.26 -6.28
N VAL A 192 2.89 8.97 -5.96
CA VAL A 192 1.90 7.98 -6.39
C VAL A 192 1.26 7.28 -5.20
N THR A 193 0.24 6.48 -5.47
CA THR A 193 -0.42 5.63 -4.46
C THR A 193 -0.24 4.18 -4.85
N SER A 194 0.00 3.33 -3.87
CA SER A 194 0.04 1.87 -4.03
C SER A 194 -0.63 1.21 -2.82
N LEU A 195 -0.71 -0.12 -2.82
CA LEU A 195 -1.07 -0.87 -1.61
C LEU A 195 0.16 -1.06 -0.74
N GLY A 196 0.00 -0.97 0.57
CA GLY A 196 1.06 -1.28 1.52
C GLY A 196 0.48 -1.57 2.91
N PRO A 197 1.34 -2.01 3.84
CA PRO A 197 1.00 -2.16 5.24
C PRO A 197 0.24 -0.94 5.78
N SER A 198 -0.96 -1.16 6.32
CA SER A 198 -1.84 -0.08 6.78
C SER A 198 -2.56 -0.42 8.08
N ARG A 199 -2.74 0.60 8.94
CA ARG A 199 -3.61 0.54 10.11
C ARG A 199 -4.98 1.12 9.77
N TYR A 200 -6.01 0.39 10.17
CA TYR A 200 -7.38 0.87 10.09
C TYR A 200 -7.80 1.37 11.47
N HIS A 201 -8.08 2.67 11.59
CA HIS A 201 -8.25 3.34 12.89
C HIS A 201 -9.71 3.47 13.34
N GLY A 202 -10.68 3.16 12.49
CA GLY A 202 -12.09 3.29 12.83
C GLY A 202 -13.01 2.69 11.79
N VAL A 203 -14.25 2.46 12.22
CA VAL A 203 -15.36 2.12 11.33
C VAL A 203 -15.86 3.39 10.69
N MET A 204 -15.90 3.40 9.36
CA MET A 204 -16.34 4.55 8.57
C MET A 204 -17.82 4.47 8.23
N THR A 205 -18.34 3.27 8.00
CA THR A 205 -19.74 3.02 7.70
C THR A 205 -20.17 1.69 8.28
N ARG A 206 -21.42 1.64 8.72
CA ARG A 206 -22.12 0.41 9.10
C ARG A 206 -23.15 0.13 8.00
N GLY A 207 -23.42 -1.14 7.69
CA GLY A 207 -24.39 -1.43 6.65
C GLY A 207 -25.81 -1.03 7.06
N THR A 208 -26.75 -1.27 6.15
CA THR A 208 -28.09 -0.69 6.22
C THR A 208 -29.07 -1.36 7.19
N LEU A 209 -28.71 -2.50 7.80
CA LEU A 209 -29.63 -3.28 8.62
C LEU A 209 -29.43 -3.02 10.11
N ASN A 210 -30.09 -1.98 10.60
CA ASN A 210 -30.27 -1.79 12.04
C ASN A 210 -31.27 -2.84 12.56
N LEU A 211 -30.78 -3.93 13.14
CA LEU A 211 -31.60 -4.71 14.07
C LEU A 211 -32.04 -3.78 15.20
N GLU A 212 -33.33 -3.71 15.51
CA GLU A 212 -33.87 -2.85 16.57
C GLU A 212 -33.07 -3.02 17.88
N GLY A 213 -32.27 -2.02 18.23
CA GLY A 213 -31.50 -1.96 19.47
C GLY A 213 -30.06 -2.51 19.43
N ALA A 214 -29.53 -2.92 18.27
CA ALA A 214 -28.11 -3.27 18.12
C ALA A 214 -27.44 -2.44 17.03
N GLU A 215 -26.18 -2.08 17.28
CA GLU A 215 -25.38 -1.19 16.45
C GLU A 215 -24.72 -1.88 15.25
N GLY A 216 -25.11 -3.13 14.94
CA GLY A 216 -24.52 -4.00 13.92
C GLY A 216 -23.36 -4.84 14.45
N PHE A 217 -23.26 -6.10 14.01
CA PHE A 217 -22.13 -6.98 14.34
C PHE A 217 -20.87 -6.65 13.51
N LEU A 218 -21.02 -5.90 12.42
CA LEU A 218 -19.93 -5.55 11.51
C LEU A 218 -19.94 -4.05 11.10
N GLY A 219 -18.77 -3.55 10.72
CA GLY A 219 -18.61 -2.26 10.06
C GLY A 219 -17.46 -2.26 9.07
N PHE A 220 -17.52 -1.35 8.10
CA PHE A 220 -16.51 -1.15 7.06
C PHE A 220 -15.53 -0.06 7.47
N MET A 221 -14.24 -0.34 7.39
CA MET A 221 -13.19 0.57 7.89
C MET A 221 -12.60 1.50 6.82
N ASN A 222 -12.85 1.22 5.54
CA ASN A 222 -12.31 1.99 4.43
C ASN A 222 -13.32 2.31 3.33
N LEU A 223 -14.61 2.05 3.61
CA LEU A 223 -15.74 2.46 2.79
C LEU A 223 -16.51 3.50 3.59
N ALA A 224 -16.40 4.77 3.19
CA ALA A 224 -16.93 5.91 3.95
C ALA A 224 -18.42 6.17 3.72
N ALA A 225 -18.94 5.67 2.61
CA ALA A 225 -20.36 5.64 2.30
C ALA A 225 -20.61 4.65 1.16
N SER A 226 -21.90 4.33 0.92
CA SER A 226 -22.32 3.70 -0.33
C SER A 226 -21.91 4.56 -1.53
N GLY A 227 -21.26 3.96 -2.53
CA GLY A 227 -20.67 4.67 -3.66
C GLY A 227 -19.24 5.15 -3.44
N THR A 228 -18.56 4.70 -2.38
CA THR A 228 -17.10 4.94 -2.21
C THR A 228 -16.37 4.43 -3.45
N VAL A 229 -15.41 5.22 -3.97
CA VAL A 229 -14.57 4.81 -5.10
C VAL A 229 -13.25 4.25 -4.58
N LEU A 230 -12.93 3.02 -4.95
CA LEU A 230 -11.66 2.34 -4.68
C LEU A 230 -10.85 2.22 -5.97
N ARG A 231 -9.52 2.29 -5.87
CA ARG A 231 -8.60 2.06 -6.98
C ARG A 231 -8.08 0.62 -6.96
N ALA A 232 -7.97 -0.03 -8.10
CA ALA A 232 -7.51 -1.40 -8.18
C ALA A 232 -5.99 -1.51 -7.92
N PRO A 233 -5.52 -2.55 -7.22
CA PRO A 233 -6.31 -3.51 -6.44
C PRO A 233 -6.98 -2.84 -5.23
N ALA A 234 -8.25 -3.14 -5.01
CA ALA A 234 -9.12 -2.45 -4.07
C ALA A 234 -9.19 -3.23 -2.74
N PRO A 235 -8.59 -2.74 -1.63
CA PRO A 235 -8.72 -3.39 -0.34
C PRO A 235 -10.12 -3.14 0.21
N VAL A 236 -10.71 -4.13 0.90
CA VAL A 236 -11.94 -3.98 1.68
C VAL A 236 -11.67 -4.49 3.08
N ALA A 237 -11.81 -3.61 4.07
CA ALA A 237 -11.49 -3.90 5.46
C ALA A 237 -12.74 -3.86 6.35
N LEU A 238 -12.90 -4.90 7.16
CA LEU A 238 -14.06 -5.13 8.02
C LEU A 238 -13.64 -5.16 9.48
N LYS A 239 -14.46 -4.59 10.35
CA LYS A 239 -14.40 -4.72 11.80
C LYS A 239 -15.64 -5.45 12.29
N PHE A 240 -15.47 -6.45 13.12
CA PHE A 240 -16.53 -7.11 13.87
C PHE A 240 -16.65 -6.49 15.28
N SER A 241 -17.80 -6.71 15.92
CA SER A 241 -18.08 -6.27 17.30
C SER A 241 -17.90 -4.75 17.47
N VAL A 242 -18.56 -3.98 16.62
CA VAL A 242 -18.38 -2.52 16.57
C VAL A 242 -18.98 -1.85 17.82
N GLY A 243 -20.09 -2.37 18.34
CA GLY A 243 -20.75 -1.92 19.56
C GLY A 243 -20.39 -2.76 20.81
N GLY A 244 -19.38 -3.63 20.73
CA GLY A 244 -18.98 -4.53 21.82
C GLY A 244 -19.80 -5.82 21.91
N GLU A 245 -20.47 -6.20 20.83
CA GLU A 245 -21.23 -7.45 20.70
C GLU A 245 -20.33 -8.68 20.78
N THR A 246 -20.84 -9.80 21.29
CA THR A 246 -20.15 -11.08 21.13
C THR A 246 -20.46 -11.63 19.73
N VAL A 247 -19.48 -11.66 18.85
CA VAL A 247 -19.62 -12.21 17.48
C VAL A 247 -19.08 -13.64 17.38
N PHE A 248 -19.51 -14.37 16.35
CA PHE A 248 -19.01 -15.71 15.99
C PHE A 248 -18.26 -15.63 14.65
N PRO A 249 -16.95 -15.30 14.63
CA PRO A 249 -16.20 -15.01 13.40
C PRO A 249 -16.20 -16.13 12.35
N GLU A 250 -16.39 -17.39 12.76
CA GLU A 250 -16.50 -18.56 11.90
C GLU A 250 -17.76 -18.59 11.04
N THR A 251 -18.79 -17.83 11.43
CA THR A 251 -20.04 -17.69 10.70
C THR A 251 -20.00 -16.62 9.62
N PHE A 252 -18.89 -15.87 9.52
CA PHE A 252 -18.72 -14.84 8.52
C PHE A 252 -18.89 -15.42 7.10
N ARG A 253 -19.70 -14.72 6.30
CA ARG A 253 -19.84 -14.96 4.86
C ARG A 253 -19.78 -13.64 4.12
N ALA A 254 -19.23 -13.67 2.91
CA ALA A 254 -19.16 -12.54 2.02
C ALA A 254 -19.53 -12.96 0.60
N VAL A 255 -20.46 -12.22 -0.01
CA VAL A 255 -20.92 -12.43 -1.38
C VAL A 255 -20.71 -11.13 -2.16
N LEU A 256 -19.84 -11.17 -3.17
CA LEU A 256 -19.54 -10.03 -4.03
C LEU A 256 -20.17 -10.26 -5.40
N ASN A 257 -21.06 -9.36 -5.82
CA ASN A 257 -21.81 -9.45 -7.08
C ASN A 257 -22.45 -10.84 -7.29
N GLY A 258 -22.97 -11.45 -6.21
CA GLY A 258 -23.63 -12.76 -6.24
C GLY A 258 -22.69 -13.97 -6.16
N VAL A 259 -21.38 -13.78 -6.03
CA VAL A 259 -20.40 -14.88 -5.90
C VAL A 259 -19.82 -14.89 -4.48
N ASP A 260 -19.76 -16.08 -3.87
CA ASP A 260 -19.14 -16.27 -2.55
C ASP A 260 -17.62 -15.98 -2.63
N VAL A 261 -17.20 -14.96 -1.90
CA VAL A 261 -15.80 -14.51 -1.77
C VAL A 261 -15.32 -14.61 -0.33
N THR A 262 -16.00 -15.39 0.52
CA THR A 262 -15.66 -15.52 1.95
C THR A 262 -14.19 -15.91 2.15
N SER A 263 -13.65 -16.78 1.30
CA SER A 263 -12.26 -17.25 1.37
C SER A 263 -11.21 -16.21 0.98
N TRP A 264 -11.62 -15.08 0.39
CA TRP A 264 -10.73 -13.98 0.01
C TRP A 264 -10.44 -13.04 1.18
N PHE A 265 -11.24 -13.13 2.24
CA PHE A 265 -11.06 -12.35 3.45
C PHE A 265 -10.10 -13.07 4.39
N HIS A 266 -8.91 -12.48 4.54
CA HIS A 266 -7.90 -12.96 5.45
C HIS A 266 -7.93 -12.17 6.77
N PRO A 267 -7.38 -12.71 7.86
CA PRO A 267 -7.22 -11.97 9.11
C PRO A 267 -6.45 -10.65 8.90
N GLY A 268 -6.92 -9.58 9.54
CA GLY A 268 -6.11 -8.38 9.74
C GLY A 268 -5.30 -8.45 11.04
N THR A 269 -4.89 -7.30 11.58
CA THR A 269 -4.10 -7.22 12.83
C THR A 269 -4.95 -7.16 14.08
N ALA A 270 -4.42 -7.68 15.18
CA ALA A 270 -4.93 -7.39 16.52
C ALA A 270 -4.98 -5.86 16.75
N GLY A 271 -6.18 -5.32 16.99
CA GLY A 271 -6.41 -3.88 17.18
C GLY A 271 -6.72 -3.07 15.91
N GLY A 272 -6.90 -3.72 14.76
CA GLY A 272 -7.31 -3.09 13.50
C GLY A 272 -8.51 -3.80 12.86
N ALA A 273 -8.48 -3.98 11.54
CA ALA A 273 -9.48 -4.76 10.82
C ALA A 273 -9.42 -6.23 11.22
N ASP A 274 -10.58 -6.88 11.39
CA ASP A 274 -10.68 -8.30 11.71
C ASP A 274 -10.57 -9.17 10.43
N ARG A 275 -11.07 -8.63 9.31
CA ARG A 275 -11.01 -9.27 7.99
C ARG A 275 -10.67 -8.26 6.91
N VAL A 276 -9.79 -8.64 6.00
CA VAL A 276 -9.43 -7.83 4.83
C VAL A 276 -9.35 -8.70 3.58
N ALA A 277 -9.93 -8.21 2.48
CA ALA A 277 -9.77 -8.78 1.15
C ALA A 277 -9.11 -7.76 0.22
N VAL A 278 -8.36 -8.23 -0.78
CA VAL A 278 -7.83 -7.39 -1.88
C VAL A 278 -8.53 -7.80 -3.17
N LEU A 279 -9.32 -6.89 -3.71
CA LEU A 279 -10.13 -7.11 -4.91
C LEU A 279 -9.33 -6.66 -6.14
N VAL A 280 -8.97 -7.61 -7.01
CA VAL A 280 -8.20 -7.33 -8.22
C VAL A 280 -9.17 -7.17 -9.40
N LEU A 281 -9.06 -6.09 -10.17
CA LEU A 281 -9.87 -5.94 -11.39
C LEU A 281 -9.58 -7.06 -12.39
N GLY A 282 -10.62 -7.55 -13.06
CA GLY A 282 -10.51 -8.64 -14.02
C GLY A 282 -10.51 -10.04 -13.41
N THR A 283 -10.45 -10.16 -12.08
CA THR A 283 -10.76 -11.43 -11.39
C THR A 283 -12.24 -11.46 -11.02
N LEU A 284 -13.00 -12.41 -11.57
CA LEU A 284 -14.40 -12.61 -11.17
C LEU A 284 -14.49 -12.83 -9.65
N PRO A 285 -15.39 -12.13 -8.93
CA PRO A 285 -16.52 -11.36 -9.46
C PRO A 285 -16.31 -9.84 -9.50
N VAL A 286 -15.08 -9.34 -9.32
CA VAL A 286 -14.77 -7.91 -9.28
C VAL A 286 -14.87 -7.30 -10.68
N GLN A 287 -15.59 -6.19 -10.80
CA GLN A 287 -15.76 -5.45 -12.07
C GLN A 287 -15.37 -3.99 -11.94
N GLU A 288 -15.01 -3.37 -13.07
CA GLU A 288 -14.84 -1.92 -13.13
C GLU A 288 -16.20 -1.22 -12.93
N GLY A 289 -16.21 -0.12 -12.19
CA GLY A 289 -17.43 0.56 -11.75
C GLY A 289 -18.09 -0.17 -10.58
N ARG A 290 -19.42 -0.28 -10.63
CA ARG A 290 -20.25 -0.66 -9.48
C ARG A 290 -20.03 -2.11 -9.03
N ASN A 291 -19.78 -2.29 -7.74
CA ASN A 291 -19.72 -3.57 -7.05
C ASN A 291 -20.66 -3.55 -5.84
N VAL A 292 -21.28 -4.70 -5.55
CA VAL A 292 -22.16 -4.89 -4.40
C VAL A 292 -21.63 -6.04 -3.56
N LEU A 293 -21.25 -5.72 -2.33
CA LEU A 293 -20.80 -6.68 -1.33
C LEU A 293 -21.91 -6.87 -0.29
N VAL A 294 -22.33 -8.11 -0.12
CA VAL A 294 -23.21 -8.54 0.96
C VAL A 294 -22.38 -9.34 1.96
N THR A 295 -22.42 -8.97 3.23
CA THR A 295 -21.75 -9.72 4.31
C THR A 295 -22.77 -10.17 5.33
N THR A 296 -22.62 -11.41 5.82
CA THR A 296 -23.43 -11.90 6.94
C THR A 296 -22.53 -12.35 8.08
N LEU A 297 -22.94 -12.07 9.32
CA LEU A 297 -22.24 -12.48 10.53
C LEU A 297 -23.24 -12.78 11.62
N GLU A 298 -23.00 -13.83 12.40
CA GLU A 298 -23.82 -14.14 13.57
C GLU A 298 -23.16 -13.67 14.86
N GLY A 299 -23.99 -13.36 15.86
CA GLY A 299 -23.54 -12.89 17.17
C GLY A 299 -24.64 -12.92 18.22
N LEU A 300 -24.33 -12.44 19.42
CA LEU A 300 -25.27 -12.21 20.52
C LEU A 300 -25.53 -10.70 20.65
N LEU A 301 -26.80 -10.32 20.79
CA LEU A 301 -27.16 -8.92 21.00
C LEU A 301 -26.63 -8.42 22.37
N PRO A 302 -26.14 -7.18 22.47
CA PRO A 302 -25.61 -6.62 23.71
C PRO A 302 -26.51 -6.83 24.91
N GLY A 303 -25.94 -7.33 26.01
CA GLY A 303 -26.68 -7.55 27.26
C GLY A 303 -27.73 -8.67 27.22
N THR A 304 -27.76 -9.48 26.15
CA THR A 304 -28.71 -10.60 26.01
C THR A 304 -27.99 -11.92 25.72
N THR A 305 -28.73 -13.03 25.81
CA THR A 305 -28.32 -14.34 25.30
C THR A 305 -28.93 -14.65 23.93
N ARG A 306 -29.62 -13.68 23.31
CA ARG A 306 -30.31 -13.88 22.04
C ARG A 306 -29.30 -13.84 20.90
N ARG A 307 -29.25 -14.92 20.12
CA ARG A 307 -28.49 -15.00 18.86
C ARG A 307 -29.22 -14.23 17.77
N GLY A 308 -28.47 -13.47 16.99
CA GLY A 308 -28.92 -12.77 15.80
C GLY A 308 -28.03 -13.07 14.60
N ILE A 309 -28.53 -12.72 13.41
CA ILE A 309 -27.76 -12.67 12.17
C ILE A 309 -27.80 -11.22 11.73
N ASP A 310 -26.63 -10.65 11.47
CA ASP A 310 -26.48 -9.35 10.84
C ASP A 310 -26.17 -9.56 9.36
N GLU A 311 -26.84 -8.80 8.49
CA GLU A 311 -26.66 -8.83 7.04
C GLU A 311 -26.45 -7.40 6.55
N ASP A 312 -25.22 -7.09 6.16
CA ASP A 312 -24.86 -5.78 5.65
C ASP A 312 -24.73 -5.81 4.14
N VAL A 313 -25.25 -4.76 3.48
CA VAL A 313 -25.07 -4.53 2.06
C VAL A 313 -24.32 -3.23 1.87
N ILE A 314 -23.22 -3.28 1.12
CA ILE A 314 -22.48 -2.09 0.71
C ILE A 314 -22.23 -2.08 -0.79
N GLN A 315 -22.39 -0.90 -1.38
CA GLN A 315 -22.03 -0.63 -2.76
C GLN A 315 -20.79 0.27 -2.81
N PHE A 316 -19.88 -0.02 -3.72
CA PHE A 316 -18.70 0.78 -4.00
C PHE A 316 -18.34 0.67 -5.48
N ASP A 317 -17.58 1.64 -5.99
CA ASP A 317 -17.05 1.59 -7.35
C ASP A 317 -15.57 1.20 -7.32
N VAL A 318 -15.12 0.42 -8.29
CA VAL A 318 -13.69 0.13 -8.49
C VAL A 318 -13.23 0.77 -9.79
N VAL A 319 -12.18 1.57 -9.73
CA VAL A 319 -11.51 2.17 -10.88
C VAL A 319 -10.10 1.57 -11.05
N PRO A 320 -9.53 1.59 -12.27
CA PRO A 320 -8.14 1.20 -12.50
C PRO A 320 -7.13 2.02 -11.68
#